data_AF-A0A8T5JYV5-F1
#
_entry.id   AF-A0A8T5JYV5-F1
#
_cell.length_a   1.000
_cell.length_b   1.000
_cell.length_c   1.000
_cell.angle_alpha   90.00
_cell.angle_beta   90.00
_cell.angle_gamma   90.00
#
_symmetry.space_group_name_H-M   'P 1'
#
loop_
_entity.id
_entity.type
_entity.pdbx_description
1 polymer ?
#
loop_
_entity_poly.entity_id
_entity_poly.type
_entity_poly.pdbx_seq_one_letter_code
_entity_poly.pdbx_strand_id
1 'polypeptide(L)'
;MRKQKNIEIAKERIKILFEQAEKTKTQSLSNKYISTARKIGMKFNLKLPRYYNRKFCKHCYNYFNKDNLRVRTKNNKVIYACLSCKKFTRYPIPKKLK
;
A
#
# COMPACT_ATOMS: atom_id res chain seq x y z
N MET A 1 1.28 -26.04 15.38
CA MET A 1 2.04 -24.82 15.76
C MET A 1 2.83 -24.13 14.62
N ARG A 2 3.18 -24.75 13.48
CA ARG A 2 4.01 -24.10 12.43
C ARG A 2 3.35 -22.95 11.65
N LYS A 3 2.01 -22.85 11.65
CA LYS A 3 1.27 -21.89 10.82
C LYS A 3 1.37 -20.43 11.32
N GLN A 4 1.37 -20.21 12.63
CA GLN A 4 1.48 -18.86 13.22
C GLN A 4 2.86 -18.23 13.00
N LYS A 5 3.94 -18.99 13.23
CA LYS A 5 5.32 -18.51 13.05
C LYS A 5 5.58 -18.05 11.61
N ASN A 6 5.06 -18.78 10.63
CA ASN A 6 5.17 -18.41 9.21
C ASN A 6 4.38 -17.13 8.87
N ILE A 7 3.24 -16.90 9.52
CA ILE A 7 2.43 -15.68 9.36
C ILE A 7 3.15 -14.46 9.94
N GLU A 8 3.80 -14.59 11.10
CA GLU A 8 4.59 -13.52 11.71
C GLU A 8 5.77 -13.15 10.83
N ILE A 9 6.55 -14.13 10.39
CA ILE A 9 7.66 -13.91 9.45
C ILE A 9 7.17 -13.24 8.16
N ALA A 10 6.01 -13.65 7.63
CA ALA A 10 5.44 -13.03 6.45
C ALA A 10 5.06 -11.55 6.68
N LYS A 11 4.51 -11.20 7.85
CA LYS A 11 4.21 -9.81 8.22
C LYS A 11 5.47 -8.96 8.32
N GLU A 12 6.52 -9.47 8.97
CA GLU A 12 7.82 -8.80 9.06
C GLU A 12 8.43 -8.59 7.67
N ARG A 13 8.38 -9.62 6.82
CA ARG A 13 8.92 -9.54 5.45
C ARG A 13 8.18 -8.52 4.61
N ILE A 14 6.86 -8.45 4.73
CA ILE A 14 6.05 -7.39 4.10
C ILE A 14 6.50 -6.02 4.63
N LYS A 15 6.66 -5.84 5.94
CA LYS A 15 7.10 -4.58 6.53
C LYS A 15 8.45 -4.12 5.95
N ILE A 16 9.45 -5.01 5.91
CA ILE A 16 10.77 -4.73 5.35
C ILE A 16 10.68 -4.33 3.88
N LEU A 17 9.87 -5.04 3.08
CA LEU A 17 9.68 -4.72 1.65
C LEU A 17 9.06 -3.34 1.45
N PHE A 18 8.10 -2.94 2.29
CA PHE A 18 7.51 -1.61 2.24
C PHE A 18 8.49 -0.51 2.65
N GLU A 19 9.34 -0.76 3.65
CA GLU A 19 10.40 0.17 4.07
C GLU A 19 11.48 0.33 2.99
N GLN A 20 11.87 -0.77 2.34
CA GLN A 20 12.78 -0.73 1.20
C GLN A 20 12.18 0.04 0.02
N ALA A 21 10.90 -0.17 -0.28
CA ALA A 21 10.19 0.59 -1.31
C ALA A 21 10.18 2.10 -1.01
N GLU A 22 10.07 2.50 0.25
CA GLU A 22 10.08 3.92 0.66
C GLU A 22 11.47 4.56 0.59
N LYS A 23 12.53 3.79 0.88
CA LYS A 23 13.93 4.26 0.78
C LYS A 23 14.42 4.35 -0.67
N THR A 24 13.82 3.58 -1.57
CA THR A 24 14.29 3.48 -2.95
C THR A 24 13.78 4.67 -3.77
N LYS A 25 14.70 5.43 -4.37
CA LYS A 25 14.34 6.56 -5.24
C LYS A 25 13.73 6.10 -6.58
N THR A 26 14.14 4.93 -7.07
CA THR A 26 13.71 4.42 -8.38
C THR A 26 12.32 3.81 -8.30
N GLN A 27 11.40 4.29 -9.13
CA GLN A 27 10.02 3.82 -9.17
C GLN A 27 9.90 2.33 -9.54
N SER A 28 10.71 1.86 -10.48
CA SER A 28 10.68 0.47 -10.96
C SER A 28 11.01 -0.54 -9.87
N LEU A 29 12.03 -0.26 -9.06
CA LEU A 29 12.42 -1.08 -7.91
C LEU A 29 11.36 -1.06 -6.82
N SER A 30 10.84 0.13 -6.50
CA SER A 30 9.75 0.30 -5.53
C SER A 30 8.51 -0.54 -5.92
N ASN A 31 8.15 -0.52 -7.20
CA ASN A 31 7.05 -1.33 -7.73
C ASN A 31 7.33 -2.84 -7.60
N LYS A 32 8.58 -3.28 -7.85
CA LYS A 32 8.98 -4.68 -7.68
C LYS A 32 8.82 -5.13 -6.23
N TYR A 33 9.28 -4.33 -5.26
CA TYR A 33 9.13 -4.65 -3.83
C TYR A 33 7.66 -4.78 -3.43
N ILE A 34 6.78 -3.87 -3.87
CA ILE A 34 5.34 -3.94 -3.60
C ILE A 34 4.68 -5.15 -4.26
N SER A 35 5.06 -5.48 -5.50
CA SER A 35 4.61 -6.70 -6.16
C SER A 35 4.93 -7.93 -5.32
N THR A 36 6.16 -8.03 -4.82
CA THR A 36 6.60 -9.15 -3.96
C THR A 36 5.85 -9.16 -2.64
N ALA A 37 5.69 -8.01 -1.98
CA ALA A 37 4.95 -7.89 -0.72
C ALA A 37 3.48 -8.32 -0.89
N ARG A 38 2.84 -7.94 -2.00
CA ARG A 38 1.47 -8.33 -2.34
C ARG A 38 1.37 -9.84 -2.57
N LYS A 39 2.29 -10.44 -3.31
CA LYS A 39 2.32 -11.91 -3.54
C LYS A 39 2.44 -12.67 -2.22
N ILE A 40 3.28 -12.21 -1.30
CA ILE A 40 3.39 -12.79 0.05
C ILE A 40 2.07 -12.63 0.81
N GLY A 41 1.49 -11.42 0.82
CA GLY A 41 0.23 -11.15 1.49
C GLY A 41 -0.91 -12.04 0.99
N MET A 42 -0.99 -12.25 -0.33
CA MET A 42 -1.97 -13.16 -0.95
C MET A 42 -1.72 -14.61 -0.58
N LYS A 43 -0.46 -15.09 -0.65
CA LYS A 43 -0.11 -16.48 -0.31
C LYS A 43 -0.53 -16.87 1.11
N PHE A 44 -0.42 -15.94 2.05
CA PHE A 44 -0.77 -16.16 3.46
C PHE A 44 -2.14 -15.59 3.86
N ASN A 45 -2.94 -15.08 2.90
CA ASN A 45 -4.23 -14.41 3.14
C ASN A 45 -4.16 -13.35 4.26
N LEU A 46 -3.10 -12.55 4.27
CA LEU A 46 -2.86 -11.54 5.29
C LEU A 46 -3.65 -10.27 5.00
N LYS A 47 -4.38 -9.80 6.00
CA LYS A 47 -5.00 -8.47 5.98
C LYS A 47 -3.93 -7.42 6.17
N LEU A 48 -3.56 -6.74 5.08
CA LEU A 48 -2.66 -5.59 5.13
C LEU A 48 -3.27 -4.48 6.00
N PRO A 49 -2.52 -3.93 6.95
CA PRO A 49 -2.91 -2.74 7.69
C PRO A 49 -3.25 -1.54 6.78
N ARG A 50 -4.08 -0.62 7.30
CA ARG A 50 -4.57 0.55 6.56
C ARG A 50 -3.44 1.43 6.01
N TYR A 51 -2.33 1.55 6.72
CA TYR A 51 -1.20 2.39 6.31
C TYR A 51 -0.50 1.83 5.06
N TYR A 52 -0.25 0.51 4.99
CA TYR A 52 0.31 -0.11 3.78
C TYR A 52 -0.65 -0.09 2.60
N ASN A 53 -1.95 -0.36 2.83
CA ASN A 53 -2.96 -0.34 1.77
C ASN A 53 -3.12 1.01 1.07
N ARG A 54 -2.69 2.11 1.70
CA ARG A 54 -2.73 3.46 1.13
C ARG A 54 -1.43 3.87 0.45
N LYS A 55 -0.35 3.08 0.55
CA LYS A 55 0.96 3.36 -0.07
C LYS A 55 1.10 2.83 -1.50
N PHE A 56 0.09 2.16 -2.06
CA PHE A 56 0.12 1.69 -3.45
C PHE A 56 -1.23 1.82 -4.13
N CYS A 57 -1.22 1.88 -5.46
CA CYS A 57 -2.44 1.93 -6.25
C CYS A 57 -3.12 0.56 -6.30
N LYS A 58 -4.42 0.50 -6.00
CA LYS A 58 -5.20 -0.76 -6.06
C LYS A 58 -5.43 -1.28 -7.48
N HIS A 59 -5.12 -0.50 -8.51
CA HIS A 59 -5.38 -0.84 -9.90
C HIS A 59 -4.13 -1.28 -10.64
N CYS A 60 -3.07 -0.47 -10.63
CA CYS A 60 -1.81 -0.79 -11.30
C CYS A 60 -0.76 -1.39 -10.35
N TYR A 61 -1.00 -1.41 -9.03
CA TYR A 61 -0.07 -1.92 -8.01
C TYR A 61 1.27 -1.19 -7.93
N ASN A 62 1.37 -0.02 -8.55
CA ASN A 62 2.54 0.85 -8.39
C ASN A 62 2.56 1.45 -6.98
N TYR A 63 3.77 1.59 -6.44
CA TYR A 63 4.02 2.30 -5.19
C TYR A 63 3.73 3.80 -5.38
N PHE A 64 3.06 4.40 -4.40
CA PHE A 64 2.79 5.84 -4.43
C PHE A 64 4.00 6.61 -3.93
N ASN A 65 4.55 7.44 -4.82
CA ASN A 65 5.60 8.41 -4.55
C ASN A 65 5.03 9.82 -4.66
N LYS A 66 5.80 10.82 -4.22
CA LYS A 66 5.39 12.24 -4.28
C LYS A 66 5.02 12.68 -5.70
N ASP A 67 5.68 12.11 -6.71
CA ASP A 67 5.51 12.53 -8.11
C ASP A 67 4.30 11.89 -8.80
N ASN A 68 3.87 10.70 -8.33
CA ASN A 68 2.85 9.91 -9.01
C ASN A 68 1.50 9.88 -8.26
N LEU A 69 1.45 10.46 -7.06
CA LEU A 69 0.25 10.53 -6.23
C LEU A 69 -0.20 11.97 -6.05
N ARG A 70 -1.45 12.23 -6.42
CA ARG A 70 -2.13 13.48 -6.05
C ARG A 70 -3.22 13.18 -5.02
N VAL A 71 -3.07 13.75 -3.82
CA VAL A 71 -4.05 13.62 -2.75
C VAL A 71 -4.91 14.88 -2.71
N ARG A 72 -6.24 14.71 -2.69
CA ARG A 72 -7.21 15.80 -2.49
C ARG A 72 -8.20 15.42 -1.40
N THR A 73 -8.63 16.38 -0.60
CA THR A 73 -9.71 16.22 0.37
C THR A 73 -10.95 16.94 -0.14
N LYS A 74 -12.07 16.22 -0.25
CA LYS A 74 -13.37 16.79 -0.65
C LYS A 74 -14.51 16.03 0.03
N ASN A 75 -15.51 16.75 0.55
CA ASN A 75 -16.75 16.20 1.12
C ASN A 75 -16.48 15.04 2.12
N ASN A 76 -15.62 15.24 3.11
CA ASN A 76 -15.21 14.23 4.12
C ASN A 76 -14.60 12.95 3.54
N LYS A 77 -14.00 13.03 2.35
CA LYS A 77 -13.31 11.91 1.71
C LYS A 77 -11.91 12.36 1.28
N VAL A 78 -10.94 11.47 1.46
CA VAL A 78 -9.60 11.61 0.88
C VAL A 78 -9.59 10.88 -0.46
N ILE A 79 -9.29 11.61 -1.53
CA ILE A 79 -9.24 11.12 -2.90
C ILE A 79 -7.76 10.99 -3.28
N TYR A 80 -7.33 9.77 -3.54
CA TYR A 80 -6.02 9.42 -4.08
C TYR A 80 -6.17 9.29 -5.60
N ALA A 81 -5.52 10.19 -6.34
CA ALA A 81 -5.42 10.09 -7.79
C ALA A 81 -4.05 9.53 -8.16
N CYS A 82 -4.03 8.38 -8.83
CA CYS A 82 -2.80 7.82 -9.38
C CYS A 82 -2.50 8.46 -10.73
N LEU A 83 -1.39 9.17 -10.84
CA LEU A 83 -1.00 9.83 -12.09
C LEU A 83 -0.47 8.83 -13.14
N SER A 84 -0.04 7.63 -12.72
CA SER A 84 0.40 6.58 -13.65
C SER A 84 -0.76 5.91 -14.39
N CYS A 85 -1.88 5.59 -13.71
CA CYS A 85 -3.02 4.89 -14.33
C CYS A 85 -4.29 5.75 -14.44
N LYS A 86 -4.23 7.00 -13.98
CA LYS A 86 -5.34 7.99 -13.97
C LYS A 86 -6.61 7.55 -13.20
N LYS A 87 -6.53 6.47 -12.42
CA LYS A 87 -7.64 5.99 -11.58
C LYS A 87 -7.66 6.66 -10.21
N PHE A 88 -8.85 6.79 -9.64
CA PHE A 88 -9.11 7.45 -8.37
C PHE A 88 -9.55 6.43 -7.32
N THR A 89 -8.90 6.43 -6.15
CA THR A 89 -9.33 5.68 -4.97
C THR A 89 -9.84 6.66 -3.92
N ARG A 90 -10.98 6.36 -3.30
CA ARG A 90 -11.60 7.24 -2.30
C ARG A 90 -11.61 6.55 -0.94
N TYR A 91 -11.18 7.27 0.09
CA TYR A 91 -11.22 6.83 1.47
C TYR A 91 -12.13 7.76 2.27
N PRO A 92 -13.22 7.26 2.87
CA PRO A 92 -14.02 8.08 3.78
C PRO A 92 -13.20 8.43 5.01
N ILE A 93 -13.29 9.69 5.44
CA ILE A 93 -12.79 10.14 6.73
C ILE A 93 -13.92 9.87 7.72
N PRO A 94 -13.73 9.01 8.73
CA PRO A 94 -14.75 8.85 9.76
C PRO A 94 -14.98 10.22 10.40
N LYS A 95 -16.25 10.65 10.49
CA LYS A 95 -16.60 11.82 11.31
C LYS A 95 -16.06 11.55 12.70
N LYS A 96 -15.29 12.48 13.28
CA LYS A 96 -15.01 12.39 14.72
C LYS A 96 -16.37 12.32 15.41
N LEU A 97 -16.62 11.22 16.11
CA LEU A 97 -17.69 11.19 17.10
C LEU A 97 -17.31 12.29 18.10
N LYS A 98 -18.19 13.29 18.21
CA LYS A 98 -18.07 14.32 19.24
C LYS A 98 -18.27 13.68 20.60
#